data_AF-A0A9J6CNE1-F1
#
_entry.id   AF-A0A9J6CNE1-F1
#
_cell.length_a   1.000
_cell.length_b   1.000
_cell.length_c   1.000
_cell.angle_alpha   90.00
_cell.angle_beta   90.00
_cell.angle_gamma   90.00
#
_symmetry.space_group_name_H-M   'P 1'
#
loop_
_entity.id
_entity.type
_entity.pdbx_description
1 polymer ?
#
loop_
_entity_poly.entity_id
_entity_poly.type
_entity_poly.pdbx_seq_one_letter_code
_entity_poly.pdbx_strand_id
1 'polypeptide(L)'
;MMTNFGLCFFVGFITYYSLILGMIWLTIISYDIWRRIITININASFESFRNYAICGFAVPSVSVIFVTIVDLIKILPSKYSLEIGIRRCWLSKDAEGIYIYILATITISLNILMFIMTFFKIWKAHKSADRILISRPALRSRIYTFTRLFMVMGVTWISELFAFIYGWESLILKFFDVYNSLQGALIFITCVLNTSTRKLIIERTRSLKTKQKLNEFPLPELQKSEDIECS
;
A
#
# COMPACT_ATOMS: atom_id res chain seq x y z
N MET A 1 17.02 35.58 -4.47
CA MET A 1 15.78 35.67 -3.68
C MET A 1 14.82 34.64 -4.26
N MET A 2 14.57 33.53 -3.56
CA MET A 2 13.77 32.41 -4.07
C MET A 2 12.36 32.90 -4.41
N THR A 3 11.99 32.88 -5.68
CA THR A 3 10.82 33.59 -6.22
C THR A 3 9.47 33.10 -5.74
N ASN A 4 9.37 32.02 -4.95
CA ASN A 4 8.10 31.60 -4.31
C ASN A 4 8.31 30.83 -3.00
N PHE A 5 8.69 31.50 -1.91
CA PHE A 5 8.76 30.88 -0.57
C PHE A 5 7.50 30.08 -0.23
N GLY A 6 6.31 30.64 -0.50
CA GLY A 6 5.02 29.98 -0.24
C GLY A 6 4.82 28.68 -1.03
N LEU A 7 5.19 28.64 -2.32
CA LEU A 7 5.10 27.40 -3.11
C LEU A 7 6.09 26.36 -2.62
N CYS A 8 7.32 26.76 -2.33
CA CYS A 8 8.38 25.88 -1.83
C CYS A 8 7.99 25.25 -0.48
N PHE A 9 7.42 26.06 0.42
CA PHE A 9 6.89 25.63 1.70
C PHE A 9 5.75 24.60 1.53
N PHE A 10 4.75 24.94 0.70
CA PHE A 10 3.60 24.08 0.45
C PHE A 10 4.00 22.73 -0.18
N VAL A 11 4.89 22.75 -1.17
CA VAL A 11 5.41 21.54 -1.82
C VAL A 11 6.18 20.67 -0.83
N GLY A 12 6.97 21.27 0.07
CA GLY A 12 7.70 20.54 1.11
C GLY A 12 6.76 19.76 2.03
N PHE A 13 5.70 20.40 2.53
CA PHE A 13 4.70 19.74 3.38
C PHE A 13 3.89 18.67 2.65
N ILE A 14 3.49 18.92 1.41
CA ILE A 14 2.79 17.92 0.59
C ILE A 14 3.68 16.70 0.36
N THR A 15 4.94 16.92 0.03
CA THR A 15 5.88 15.82 -0.26
C THR A 15 6.14 15.01 1.02
N TYR A 16 6.33 15.69 2.16
CA TYR A 16 6.43 15.02 3.47
C TYR A 16 5.18 14.17 3.78
N TYR A 17 3.98 14.77 3.69
CA TYR A 17 2.72 14.06 3.93
C TYR A 17 2.58 12.85 3.01
N SER A 18 2.87 13.03 1.72
CA SER A 18 2.76 11.97 0.70
C SER A 18 3.72 10.82 0.97
N LEU A 19 4.93 11.10 1.45
CA LEU A 19 5.92 10.08 1.79
C LEU A 19 5.47 9.25 3.01
N ILE A 20 5.01 9.90 4.08
CA ILE A 20 4.48 9.20 5.26
C ILE A 20 3.21 8.41 4.90
N LEU A 21 2.31 9.02 4.13
CA LEU A 21 1.11 8.36 3.60
C LEU A 21 1.46 7.11 2.80
N GLY A 22 2.45 7.19 1.91
CA GLY A 22 2.96 6.05 1.15
C GLY A 22 3.44 4.90 2.03
N MET A 23 4.27 5.21 3.04
CA MET A 23 4.78 4.20 4.00
C MET A 23 3.67 3.52 4.78
N ILE A 24 2.72 4.29 5.29
CA ILE A 24 1.58 3.75 6.05
C ILE A 24 0.70 2.87 5.16
N TRP A 25 0.36 3.31 3.95
CA TRP A 25 -0.42 2.50 3.02
C TRP A 25 0.31 1.22 2.61
N LEU A 26 1.61 1.30 2.38
CA LEU A 26 2.44 0.13 2.09
C LEU A 26 2.41 -0.89 3.25
N THR A 27 2.46 -0.41 4.49
CA THR A 27 2.30 -1.27 5.68
C THR A 27 0.90 -1.85 5.80
N ILE A 28 -0.15 -1.07 5.55
CA ILE A 28 -1.53 -1.56 5.54
C ILE A 28 -1.71 -2.66 4.48
N ILE A 29 -1.21 -2.44 3.26
CA ILE A 29 -1.27 -3.43 2.17
C ILE A 29 -0.50 -4.70 2.55
N SER A 30 0.70 -4.54 3.14
CA SER A 30 1.51 -5.67 3.59
C SER A 30 0.79 -6.49 4.68
N TYR A 31 0.18 -5.81 5.64
CA TYR A 31 -0.62 -6.42 6.70
C TYR A 31 -1.84 -7.15 6.15
N ASP A 32 -2.56 -6.54 5.23
CA ASP A 32 -3.74 -7.09 4.61
C ASP A 32 -3.42 -8.35 3.76
N ILE A 33 -2.30 -8.33 3.02
CA ILE A 33 -1.75 -9.51 2.33
C ILE A 33 -1.38 -10.61 3.31
N TRP A 34 -0.58 -10.29 4.32
CA TRP A 34 -0.14 -11.24 5.34
C TRP A 34 -1.33 -11.88 6.05
N ARG A 35 -2.30 -11.07 6.51
CA ARG A 35 -3.48 -11.54 7.23
C ARG A 35 -4.27 -12.52 6.37
N ARG A 36 -4.55 -12.21 5.11
CA ARG A 36 -5.28 -13.10 4.19
C ARG A 36 -4.56 -14.44 3.97
N ILE A 37 -3.25 -14.43 3.82
CA ILE A 37 -2.46 -15.65 3.55
C ILE A 37 -2.33 -16.53 4.79
N ILE A 38 -2.25 -15.93 5.98
CA ILE A 38 -2.10 -16.68 7.23
C ILE A 38 -3.44 -17.23 7.73
N THR A 39 -4.49 -16.42 7.75
CA THR A 39 -5.78 -16.79 8.39
C THR A 39 -6.74 -17.57 7.50
N ILE A 40 -6.52 -17.64 6.17
CA ILE A 40 -7.41 -18.33 5.21
C ILE A 40 -8.86 -17.78 5.25
N ASN A 41 -9.12 -16.70 6.00
CA ASN A 41 -10.45 -16.14 6.16
C ASN A 41 -10.66 -15.06 5.09
N ILE A 42 -11.48 -15.39 4.08
CA ILE A 42 -11.75 -14.56 2.90
C ILE A 42 -12.85 -13.52 3.19
N ASN A 43 -13.48 -13.57 4.37
CA ASN A 43 -14.53 -12.63 4.76
C ASN A 43 -13.94 -11.28 5.21
N ALA A 44 -13.28 -10.58 4.28
CA ALA A 44 -12.96 -9.16 4.41
C ALA A 44 -14.25 -8.36 4.18
N SER A 45 -14.94 -8.01 5.26
CA SER A 45 -16.12 -7.13 5.19
C SER A 45 -15.75 -5.72 4.75
N PHE A 46 -16.69 -4.98 4.13
CA PHE A 46 -16.52 -3.57 3.78
C PHE A 46 -16.13 -2.69 5.00
N GLU A 47 -16.53 -3.09 6.22
CA GLU A 47 -16.15 -2.41 7.46
C GLU A 47 -14.64 -2.45 7.71
N SER A 48 -13.95 -3.48 7.23
CA SER A 48 -12.49 -3.59 7.31
C SER A 48 -11.78 -2.53 6.46
N PHE A 49 -12.33 -2.17 5.29
CA PHE A 49 -11.74 -1.14 4.43
C PHE A 49 -11.89 0.26 5.01
N ARG A 50 -13.06 0.59 5.58
CA ARG A 50 -13.29 1.88 6.24
C ARG A 50 -12.27 2.12 7.36
N ASN A 51 -12.02 1.10 8.19
CA ASN A 51 -11.06 1.20 9.28
C ASN A 51 -9.63 1.38 8.75
N TYR A 52 -9.25 0.65 7.69
CA TYR A 52 -7.95 0.85 7.04
C TYR A 52 -7.78 2.26 6.46
N ALA A 53 -8.81 2.80 5.80
CA ALA A 53 -8.76 4.14 5.24
C ALA A 53 -8.62 5.21 6.34
N ILE A 54 -9.40 5.10 7.42
CA ILE A 54 -9.30 6.01 8.57
C ILE A 54 -7.88 5.97 9.15
N CYS A 55 -7.35 4.79 9.46
CA CYS A 55 -5.98 4.65 9.97
C CYS A 55 -4.94 5.18 8.97
N GLY A 56 -5.11 4.87 7.68
CA GLY A 56 -4.17 5.22 6.61
C GLY A 56 -4.01 6.72 6.42
N PHE A 57 -5.10 7.49 6.56
CA PHE A 57 -5.05 8.94 6.44
C PHE A 57 -4.82 9.66 7.79
N ALA A 58 -5.28 9.09 8.91
CA ALA A 58 -5.12 9.70 10.22
C ALA A 58 -3.64 9.76 10.64
N VAL A 59 -2.88 8.66 10.48
CA VAL A 59 -1.48 8.60 10.95
C VAL A 59 -0.59 9.65 10.27
N PRO A 60 -0.58 9.81 8.93
CA PRO A 60 0.20 10.87 8.27
C PRO A 60 -0.26 12.28 8.68
N SER A 61 -1.58 12.48 8.87
CA SER A 61 -2.13 13.79 9.29
C SER A 61 -1.68 14.16 10.70
N VAL A 62 -1.73 13.21 11.64
CA VAL A 62 -1.21 13.39 13.00
C VAL A 62 0.30 13.64 12.97
N SER A 63 1.04 12.95 12.10
CA SER A 63 2.49 13.16 11.94
C SER A 63 2.80 14.61 11.51
N VAL A 64 2.09 15.13 10.50
CA VAL A 64 2.26 16.53 10.06
C VAL A 64 1.95 17.51 11.20
N ILE A 65 0.85 17.30 11.91
CA ILE A 65 0.46 18.16 13.05
C ILE A 65 1.53 18.12 14.13
N PHE A 66 2.00 16.93 14.49
CA PHE A 66 3.04 16.74 15.49
C PHE A 66 4.33 17.47 15.12
N VAL A 67 4.83 17.27 13.90
CA VAL A 67 6.04 17.91 13.40
C VAL A 67 5.90 19.45 13.39
N THR A 68 4.75 19.95 12.96
CA THR A 68 4.46 21.40 12.95
C THR A 68 4.47 21.96 14.37
N ILE A 69 3.83 21.27 15.32
CA ILE A 69 3.79 21.69 16.73
C ILE A 69 5.21 21.73 17.30
N VAL A 70 6.00 20.67 17.13
CA VAL A 70 7.38 20.56 17.64
C VAL A 70 8.27 21.67 17.10
N ASP A 71 8.15 22.01 15.81
CA ASP A 71 8.90 23.09 15.18
C ASP A 71 8.47 24.48 15.72
N LEU A 72 7.17 24.71 15.90
CA LEU A 72 6.62 25.98 16.41
C LEU A 72 7.08 26.29 17.85
N ILE A 73 7.04 25.28 18.71
CA ILE A 73 7.41 25.44 20.13
C ILE A 73 8.92 25.33 20.38
N LYS A 74 9.72 25.05 19.34
CA LYS A 74 11.18 24.96 19.38
C LYS A 74 11.69 24.04 20.51
N ILE A 75 11.00 22.91 20.75
CA ILE A 75 11.40 21.93 21.76
C ILE A 75 12.77 21.32 21.45
N LEU A 76 13.07 21.12 20.16
CA LEU A 76 14.34 20.55 19.73
C LEU A 76 15.37 21.63 19.44
N PRO A 77 16.68 21.31 19.58
CA PRO A 77 17.77 22.20 19.16
C PRO A 77 17.57 22.69 17.73
N SER A 78 18.04 23.92 17.43
CA SER A 78 17.89 24.56 16.12
C SER A 78 18.34 23.71 14.93
N LYS A 79 19.30 22.79 15.16
CA LYS A 79 19.76 21.79 14.20
C LYS A 79 18.65 20.89 13.65
N TYR A 80 17.62 20.60 14.44
CA TYR A 80 16.47 19.75 14.08
C TYR A 80 15.22 20.56 13.68
N SER A 81 15.37 21.87 13.48
CA SER A 81 14.29 22.68 12.93
C SER A 81 13.98 22.23 11.50
N LEU A 82 12.72 22.34 11.12
CA LEU A 82 12.24 21.85 9.83
C LEU A 82 12.90 22.58 8.66
N GLU A 83 13.17 23.88 8.84
CA GLU A 83 13.75 24.82 7.85
C GLU A 83 13.13 24.74 6.43
N ILE A 84 11.92 24.18 6.29
CA ILE A 84 11.26 23.99 4.99
C ILE A 84 11.00 25.37 4.36
N GLY A 85 11.47 25.55 3.12
CA GLY A 85 11.31 26.80 2.39
C GLY A 85 12.36 27.88 2.70
N ILE A 86 13.19 27.68 3.74
CA ILE A 86 14.25 28.65 4.11
C ILE A 86 15.52 28.39 3.30
N ARG A 87 16.01 27.14 3.29
CA ARG A 87 17.21 26.75 2.53
C ARG A 87 16.91 25.89 1.30
N ARG A 88 15.88 25.05 1.38
CA ARG A 88 15.47 24.07 0.36
C ARG A 88 13.96 23.83 0.47
N CYS A 89 13.33 23.33 -0.59
CA CYS A 89 11.91 22.91 -0.55
C CYS A 89 11.75 21.49 0.04
N TRP A 90 12.51 21.20 1.09
CA TRP A 90 12.61 19.90 1.74
C TRP A 90 13.16 20.05 3.16
N LEU A 91 13.02 19.01 3.97
CA LEU A 91 13.57 18.95 5.32
C LEU A 91 15.10 19.02 5.30
N SER A 92 15.70 19.46 6.41
CA SER A 92 17.14 19.32 6.65
C SER A 92 17.48 17.85 6.95
N LYS A 93 18.71 17.39 6.65
CA LYS A 93 19.10 15.99 6.89
C LYS A 93 18.90 15.54 8.35
N ASP A 94 19.15 16.44 9.30
CA ASP A 94 18.97 16.17 10.72
C ASP A 94 17.48 16.06 11.10
N ALA A 95 16.63 16.91 10.51
CA ALA A 95 15.18 16.85 10.67
C ALA A 95 14.58 15.60 9.99
N GLU A 96 15.08 15.20 8.82
CA GLU A 96 14.68 13.96 8.14
C GLU A 96 14.87 12.74 9.05
N GLY A 97 16.00 12.67 9.76
CA GLY A 97 16.30 11.58 10.68
C GLY A 97 15.22 11.37 11.73
N ILE A 98 14.79 12.45 12.39
CA ILE A 98 13.79 12.39 13.46
C ILE A 98 12.37 12.21 12.90
N TYR A 99 11.99 13.03 11.92
CA TYR A 99 10.58 13.16 11.52
C TYR A 99 10.15 12.20 10.41
N ILE A 100 11.10 11.58 9.69
CA ILE A 100 10.84 10.62 8.62
C ILE A 100 11.41 9.27 9.00
N TYR A 101 12.72 9.18 9.25
CA TYR A 101 13.40 7.89 9.32
C TYR A 101 13.07 7.07 10.57
N ILE A 102 12.65 7.69 11.69
CA ILE A 102 12.12 6.94 12.85
C ILE A 102 10.86 6.16 12.45
N LEU A 103 9.86 6.85 11.88
CA LEU A 103 8.61 6.21 11.47
C LEU A 103 8.84 5.25 10.29
N ALA A 104 9.72 5.60 9.36
CA ALA A 104 10.13 4.72 8.27
C ALA A 104 10.76 3.42 8.80
N THR A 105 11.63 3.49 9.81
CA THR A 105 12.26 2.30 10.40
C THR A 105 11.22 1.35 10.99
N ILE A 106 10.23 1.89 11.71
CA ILE A 106 9.14 1.08 12.30
C ILE A 106 8.33 0.40 11.19
N THR A 107 7.88 1.17 10.19
CA THR A 107 7.05 0.64 9.09
C THR A 107 7.80 -0.36 8.23
N ILE A 108 9.05 -0.10 7.87
CA ILE A 108 9.93 -1.02 7.13
C ILE A 108 10.14 -2.32 7.92
N SER A 109 10.40 -2.24 9.22
CA SER A 109 10.61 -3.42 10.06
C SER A 109 9.37 -4.31 10.11
N LEU A 110 8.19 -3.70 10.27
CA LEU A 110 6.91 -4.42 10.21
C LEU A 110 6.70 -5.07 8.83
N ASN A 111 6.99 -4.36 7.74
CA ASN A 111 6.84 -4.89 6.39
C ASN A 111 7.75 -6.09 6.14
N ILE A 112 9.00 -6.03 6.59
CA ILE A 112 9.96 -7.15 6.50
C ILE A 112 9.47 -8.34 7.31
N LEU A 113 9.02 -8.14 8.55
CA LEU A 113 8.50 -9.23 9.38
C LEU A 113 7.31 -9.93 8.70
N MET A 114 6.34 -9.15 8.21
CA MET A 114 5.18 -9.66 7.50
C MET A 114 5.56 -10.38 6.20
N PHE A 115 6.54 -9.85 5.47
CA PHE A 115 7.07 -10.49 4.26
C PHE A 115 7.70 -11.85 4.58
N ILE A 116 8.55 -11.94 5.62
CA ILE A 116 9.20 -13.19 6.04
C ILE A 116 8.15 -14.24 6.44
N MET A 117 7.17 -13.86 7.27
CA MET A 117 6.10 -14.76 7.67
C MET A 117 5.27 -15.25 6.47
N THR A 118 4.92 -14.34 5.56
CA THR A 118 4.19 -14.65 4.33
C THR A 118 4.99 -15.59 3.44
N PHE A 119 6.29 -15.31 3.28
CA PHE A 119 7.21 -16.12 2.49
C PHE A 119 7.26 -17.56 3.01
N PHE A 120 7.48 -17.75 4.32
CA PHE A 120 7.55 -19.09 4.90
C PHE A 120 6.23 -19.86 4.81
N LYS A 121 5.08 -19.19 4.99
CA LYS A 121 3.77 -19.83 4.83
C LYS A 121 3.57 -20.33 3.41
N ILE A 122 3.83 -19.50 2.41
CA ILE A 122 3.70 -19.85 0.99
C ILE A 122 4.71 -20.93 0.61
N TRP A 123 5.95 -20.82 1.08
CA TRP A 123 6.98 -21.81 0.86
C TRP A 123 6.58 -23.19 1.36
N LYS A 124 6.05 -23.26 2.60
CA LYS A 124 5.57 -24.51 3.18
C LYS A 124 4.37 -25.08 2.39
N ALA A 125 3.43 -24.22 1.97
CA ALA A 125 2.29 -24.62 1.16
C ALA A 125 2.73 -25.22 -0.19
N HIS A 126 3.64 -24.56 -0.90
CA HIS A 126 4.20 -25.09 -2.14
C HIS A 126 4.98 -26.38 -1.92
N LYS A 127 5.82 -26.47 -0.87
CA LYS A 127 6.59 -27.69 -0.58
C LYS A 127 5.69 -28.91 -0.33
N SER A 128 4.49 -28.71 0.25
CA SER A 128 3.51 -29.77 0.41
C SER A 128 2.89 -30.19 -0.94
N ALA A 129 2.61 -29.24 -1.82
CA ALA A 129 2.08 -29.51 -3.16
C ALA A 129 3.11 -30.17 -4.10
N ASP A 130 4.38 -29.80 -3.96
CA ASP A 130 5.51 -30.32 -4.75
C ASP A 130 5.76 -31.82 -4.51
N ARG A 131 5.26 -32.40 -3.40
CA ARG A 131 5.34 -33.84 -3.13
C ARG A 131 4.52 -34.69 -4.11
N ILE A 132 3.61 -34.06 -4.87
CA ILE A 132 2.66 -34.75 -5.74
C ILE A 132 3.17 -34.76 -7.19
N LEU A 133 3.75 -33.66 -7.71
CA LEU A 133 4.62 -33.58 -8.91
C LEU A 133 5.11 -32.14 -9.11
N ILE A 134 6.41 -31.89 -9.33
CA ILE A 134 6.90 -30.55 -9.71
C ILE A 134 6.88 -30.39 -11.23
N SER A 135 5.92 -29.61 -11.74
CA SER A 135 5.86 -29.25 -13.16
C SER A 135 6.49 -27.86 -13.42
N ARG A 136 7.07 -27.65 -14.61
CA ARG A 136 7.59 -26.32 -15.01
C ARG A 136 6.56 -25.17 -14.86
N PRO A 137 5.26 -25.37 -15.18
CA PRO A 137 4.23 -24.37 -14.92
C PRO A 137 4.06 -24.03 -13.43
N ALA A 138 4.14 -25.02 -12.53
CA ALA A 138 4.02 -24.81 -11.10
C ALA A 138 5.17 -23.96 -10.53
N LEU A 139 6.41 -24.24 -10.98
CA LEU A 139 7.58 -23.44 -10.59
C LEU A 139 7.47 -21.98 -11.06
N ARG A 140 7.02 -21.76 -12.31
CA ARG A 140 6.81 -20.41 -12.86
C ARG A 140 5.77 -19.62 -12.06
N SER A 141 4.67 -20.27 -11.69
CA SER A 141 3.61 -19.67 -10.86
C SER A 141 4.12 -19.29 -9.47
N ARG A 142 4.95 -20.15 -8.86
CA ARG A 142 5.60 -19.90 -7.56
C ARG A 142 6.53 -18.68 -7.61
N ILE A 143 7.41 -18.63 -8.60
CA ILE A 143 8.32 -17.48 -8.80
C ILE A 143 7.50 -16.20 -8.98
N TYR A 144 6.50 -16.22 -9.87
CA TYR A 144 5.63 -15.08 -10.11
C TYR A 144 4.94 -14.58 -8.83
N THR A 145 4.46 -15.50 -7.98
CA THR A 145 3.83 -15.15 -6.70
C THR A 145 4.81 -14.47 -5.76
N PHE A 146 6.02 -15.02 -5.59
CA PHE A 146 7.02 -14.41 -4.72
C PHE A 146 7.52 -13.07 -5.24
N THR A 147 7.78 -12.95 -6.55
CA THR A 147 8.20 -11.69 -7.15
C THR A 147 7.12 -10.63 -6.96
N ARG A 148 5.84 -10.96 -7.21
CA ARG A 148 4.72 -10.06 -6.96
C ARG A 148 4.65 -9.59 -5.50
N LEU A 149 4.84 -10.49 -4.54
CA LEU A 149 4.83 -10.13 -3.12
C LEU A 149 5.99 -9.20 -2.76
N PHE A 150 7.19 -9.50 -3.24
CA PHE A 150 8.35 -8.65 -3.04
C PHE A 150 8.13 -7.24 -3.60
N MET A 151 7.56 -7.14 -4.81
CA MET A 151 7.25 -5.85 -5.44
C MET A 151 6.23 -5.02 -4.64
N VAL A 152 5.20 -5.67 -4.11
CA VAL A 152 4.08 -4.97 -3.47
C VAL A 152 4.39 -4.64 -2.01
N MET A 153 5.11 -5.48 -1.26
CA MET A 153 5.33 -5.30 0.19
C MET A 153 6.46 -4.32 0.54
N GLY A 154 7.21 -3.84 -0.47
CA GLY A 154 8.17 -2.73 -0.33
C GLY A 154 9.33 -3.02 0.62
N VAL A 155 9.88 -4.23 0.54
CA VAL A 155 11.13 -4.62 1.22
C VAL A 155 12.31 -3.76 0.74
N THR A 156 12.22 -3.21 -0.48
CA THR A 156 13.25 -2.36 -1.09
C THR A 156 13.52 -1.07 -0.35
N TRP A 157 12.58 -0.56 0.46
CA TRP A 157 12.80 0.63 1.29
C TRP A 157 13.91 0.48 2.34
N ILE A 158 14.34 -0.75 2.65
CA ILE A 158 15.52 -0.97 3.49
C ILE A 158 16.78 -0.33 2.90
N SER A 159 16.85 -0.20 1.56
CA SER A 159 17.98 0.45 0.88
C SER A 159 18.09 1.94 1.23
N GLU A 160 16.96 2.66 1.26
CA GLU A 160 16.89 4.08 1.66
C GLU A 160 17.34 4.26 3.11
N LEU A 161 16.98 3.31 3.98
CA LEU A 161 17.42 3.32 5.37
C LEU A 161 18.94 3.10 5.49
N PHE A 162 19.50 2.18 4.71
CA PHE A 162 20.96 1.98 4.65
C PHE A 162 21.69 3.21 4.10
N ALA A 163 21.18 3.81 3.03
CA ALA A 163 21.75 5.02 2.44
C ALA A 163 21.76 6.18 3.46
N PHE A 164 20.68 6.34 4.23
CA PHE A 164 20.58 7.36 5.26
C PHE A 164 21.52 7.13 6.44
N ILE A 165 21.52 5.93 7.04
CA ILE A 165 22.29 5.63 8.26
C ILE A 165 23.80 5.63 7.99
N TYR A 166 24.22 5.01 6.89
CA TYR A 166 25.64 4.78 6.62
C TYR A 166 26.23 5.77 5.62
N GLY A 167 25.42 6.66 5.04
CA GLY A 167 25.86 7.54 3.95
C GLY A 167 26.35 6.76 2.74
N TRP A 168 25.84 5.54 2.54
CA TRP A 168 26.36 4.62 1.55
C TRP A 168 25.88 5.04 0.17
N GLU A 169 26.80 5.23 -0.76
CA GLU A 169 26.49 5.45 -2.17
C GLU A 169 27.06 4.30 -2.99
N SER A 170 26.19 3.57 -3.71
CA SER A 170 26.60 2.49 -4.60
C SER A 170 25.66 2.41 -5.80
N LEU A 171 26.10 1.75 -6.88
CA LEU A 171 25.24 1.48 -8.04
C LEU A 171 23.99 0.67 -7.66
N ILE A 172 24.10 -0.20 -6.65
CA ILE A 172 23.00 -1.02 -6.14
C ILE A 172 21.95 -0.14 -5.46
N LEU A 173 22.36 0.81 -4.63
CA LEU A 173 21.42 1.74 -3.98
C LEU A 173 20.73 2.63 -5.01
N LYS A 174 21.46 3.16 -5.99
CA LYS A 174 20.87 3.94 -7.11
C LYS A 174 19.84 3.14 -7.91
N PHE A 175 20.08 1.84 -8.11
CA PHE A 175 19.09 0.96 -8.73
C PHE A 175 17.82 0.87 -7.88
N PHE A 176 17.96 0.73 -6.56
CA PHE A 176 16.82 0.72 -5.65
C PHE A 176 16.10 2.06 -5.56
N ASP A 177 16.79 3.20 -5.65
CA ASP A 177 16.16 4.53 -5.67
C ASP A 177 15.20 4.66 -6.88
N VAL A 178 15.65 4.21 -8.06
CA VAL A 178 14.82 4.16 -9.27
C VAL A 178 13.65 3.19 -9.08
N TYR A 179 13.91 2.03 -8.50
CA TYR A 179 12.87 1.04 -8.22
C TYR A 179 11.79 1.58 -7.27
N ASN A 180 12.20 2.20 -6.16
CA ASN A 180 11.31 2.80 -5.15
C ASN A 180 10.47 3.91 -5.78
N SER A 181 11.09 4.75 -6.63
CA SER A 181 10.40 5.80 -7.38
C SER A 181 9.32 5.25 -8.33
N LEU A 182 9.53 4.05 -8.89
CA LEU A 182 8.58 3.37 -9.77
C LEU A 182 7.60 2.46 -9.01
N GLN A 183 7.74 2.30 -7.70
CA GLN A 183 7.01 1.27 -6.95
C GLN A 183 5.49 1.44 -7.07
N GLY A 184 4.98 2.67 -7.04
CA GLY A 184 3.56 2.94 -7.26
C GLY A 184 3.06 2.43 -8.61
N ALA A 185 3.84 2.63 -9.68
CA ALA A 185 3.52 2.13 -11.02
C ALA A 185 3.59 0.59 -11.08
N LEU A 186 4.59 -0.02 -10.44
CA LEU A 186 4.72 -1.48 -10.36
C LEU A 186 3.53 -2.12 -9.64
N ILE A 187 3.06 -1.53 -8.53
CA ILE A 187 1.86 -1.97 -7.81
C ILE A 187 0.65 -1.88 -8.73
N PHE A 188 0.46 -0.76 -9.44
CA PHE A 188 -0.65 -0.58 -10.36
C PHE A 188 -0.67 -1.65 -11.47
N ILE A 189 0.47 -1.85 -12.15
CA ILE A 189 0.60 -2.88 -13.20
C ILE A 189 0.28 -4.27 -12.65
N THR A 190 0.83 -4.59 -11.48
CA THR A 190 0.74 -5.95 -10.92
C THR A 190 -0.62 -6.27 -10.33
N CYS A 191 -1.30 -5.30 -9.71
CA CYS A 191 -2.57 -5.51 -9.04
C CYS A 191 -3.77 -5.20 -9.94
N VAL A 192 -3.72 -4.11 -10.71
CA VAL A 192 -4.87 -3.62 -11.50
C VAL A 192 -4.83 -4.17 -12.92
N LEU A 193 -3.67 -4.12 -13.59
CA LEU A 193 -3.55 -4.54 -14.99
C LEU A 193 -3.42 -6.05 -15.19
N ASN A 194 -3.40 -6.84 -14.11
CA ASN A 194 -3.40 -8.29 -14.22
C ASN A 194 -4.68 -8.78 -14.93
N THR A 195 -4.50 -9.62 -15.94
CA THR A 195 -5.57 -10.22 -16.75
C THR A 195 -6.68 -10.83 -15.90
N SER A 196 -6.34 -11.48 -14.78
CA SER A 196 -7.33 -12.07 -13.87
C SER A 196 -8.18 -10.99 -13.18
N THR A 197 -7.57 -9.92 -12.68
CA THR A 197 -8.29 -8.80 -12.06
C THR A 197 -9.16 -8.07 -13.08
N ARG A 198 -8.63 -7.81 -14.28
CA ARG A 198 -9.38 -7.14 -15.36
C ARG A 198 -10.61 -7.93 -15.77
N LYS A 199 -10.51 -9.25 -15.92
CA LYS A 199 -11.66 -10.12 -16.24
C LYS A 199 -12.74 -10.02 -15.17
N LEU A 200 -12.36 -10.13 -13.90
CA LEU A 200 -13.29 -10.03 -12.76
C LEU A 200 -13.98 -8.66 -12.69
N ILE A 201 -13.24 -7.57 -12.95
CA ILE A 201 -13.81 -6.21 -13.01
C ILE A 201 -14.81 -6.10 -14.17
N ILE A 202 -14.47 -6.60 -15.36
CA ILE A 202 -15.35 -6.57 -16.53
C ILE A 202 -16.62 -7.38 -16.26
N GLU A 203 -16.49 -8.57 -15.68
CA GLU A 203 -17.63 -9.44 -15.33
C GLU A 203 -18.55 -8.79 -14.28
N ARG A 204 -18.00 -8.23 -13.20
CA ARG A 204 -18.80 -7.47 -12.20
C ARG A 204 -19.48 -6.25 -12.82
N THR A 205 -18.79 -5.52 -13.68
CA THR A 205 -19.37 -4.33 -14.34
C THR A 205 -20.52 -4.74 -15.26
N ARG A 206 -20.38 -5.84 -15.99
CA ARG A 206 -21.47 -6.42 -16.81
C ARG A 206 -22.65 -6.86 -15.95
N SER A 207 -22.40 -7.58 -14.85
CA SER A 207 -23.49 -8.07 -13.99
C SER A 207 -24.28 -6.95 -13.31
N LEU A 208 -23.62 -5.86 -12.92
CA LEU A 208 -24.28 -4.66 -12.39
C LEU A 208 -25.16 -3.98 -13.45
N LYS A 209 -24.67 -3.85 -14.70
CA LYS A 209 -25.47 -3.33 -15.82
C LYS A 209 -26.69 -4.22 -16.12
N THR A 210 -26.53 -5.54 -16.04
CA THR A 210 -27.65 -6.47 -16.23
C THR A 210 -28.69 -6.34 -15.11
N LYS A 211 -28.27 -6.29 -13.84
CA LYS A 211 -29.19 -6.06 -12.70
C LYS A 211 -29.92 -4.72 -12.80
N GLN A 212 -29.23 -3.67 -13.24
CA GLN A 212 -29.84 -2.36 -13.43
C GLN A 212 -30.93 -2.40 -14.53
N LYS A 213 -30.66 -3.09 -15.66
CA LYS A 213 -31.69 -3.31 -16.70
C LYS A 213 -32.89 -4.13 -16.23
N LEU A 214 -32.67 -5.15 -15.39
CA LEU A 214 -33.77 -5.92 -14.80
C LEU A 214 -34.60 -5.10 -13.79
N ASN A 215 -33.98 -4.15 -13.08
CA ASN A 215 -34.73 -3.25 -12.20
C ASN A 215 -35.52 -2.18 -12.99
N GLU A 216 -35.10 -1.84 -14.21
CA GLU A 216 -35.82 -0.93 -15.12
C GLU A 216 -37.02 -1.58 -15.83
N PHE A 217 -37.04 -2.91 -15.95
CA PHE A 217 -38.16 -3.67 -16.49
C PHE A 217 -38.77 -4.53 -15.37
N PRO A 218 -39.76 -4.02 -14.62
CA PRO A 218 -40.44 -4.84 -13.62
C PRO A 218 -41.03 -6.07 -14.30
N LEU A 219 -40.72 -7.26 -13.79
CA LEU A 219 -41.40 -8.49 -14.19
C LEU A 219 -42.92 -8.27 -14.06
N PRO A 220 -43.73 -8.58 -15.08
CA PRO A 220 -45.17 -8.67 -14.87
C PRO A 220 -45.41 -9.71 -13.78
N GLU A 221 -46.17 -9.33 -12.75
CA GLU A 221 -46.62 -10.26 -11.72
C GLU A 221 -47.26 -11.47 -12.43
N LEU A 222 -46.63 -12.63 -12.30
CA LEU A 222 -47.20 -13.90 -12.74
C LEU A 222 -48.47 -14.12 -11.92
N GLN A 223 -49.58 -13.76 -12.56
CA GLN A 223 -50.97 -14.12 -12.33
C GLN A 223 -51.20 -15.06 -11.14
N LYS A 224 -51.70 -14.46 -10.06
CA LYS A 224 -52.44 -15.14 -9.00
C LYS A 224 -53.76 -15.62 -9.61
N SER A 225 -53.76 -16.79 -10.25
CA SER A 225 -54.98 -17.45 -10.73
C SER A 225 -54.91 -18.96 -10.45
N GLU A 226 -55.13 -19.31 -9.19
CA GLU A 226 -55.75 -20.57 -8.79
C GLU A 226 -56.80 -20.22 -7.73
N ASP A 227 -57.96 -19.80 -8.20
CA ASP A 227 -59.23 -19.87 -7.47
C ASP A 227 -60.31 -20.19 -8.52
N ILE A 228 -60.47 -21.47 -8.85
CA ILE A 228 -61.70 -22.03 -9.44
C ILE A 228 -62.01 -23.38 -8.77
N GLU A 229 -63.08 -23.34 -7.99
CA GLU A 229 -64.06 -24.38 -7.63
C GLU A 229 -63.65 -25.61 -6.80
N CYS A 230 -64.14 -25.65 -5.54
CA CYS A 230 -65.19 -26.59 -5.17
C CYS A 230 -65.95 -26.16 -3.89
N SER A 231 -67.28 -26.10 -4.04
CA SER A 231 -68.37 -25.96 -3.06
C SER A 231 -68.92 -24.58 -2.74
#